data_AF-A0A4Y2PXG2-F1
#
_entry.id   AF-A0A4Y2PXG2-F1
#
_cell.length_a   1.000
_cell.length_b   1.000
_cell.length_c   1.000
_cell.angle_alpha   90.00
_cell.angle_beta   90.00
_cell.angle_gamma   90.00
#
_symmetry.space_group_name_H-M   'P 1'
#
loop_
_entity.id
_entity.type
_entity.pdbx_description
1 polymer ?
#
loop_
_entity_poly.entity_id
_entity_poly.type
_entity_poly.pdbx_seq_one_letter_code
_entity_poly.pdbx_strand_id
1 'polypeptide(L)'
;MFMEMSFRWKIYIGHFMKRMRSRLRRLKEKMKGQVLSDGKRLSGKNRLTDSQIDKIQNYYGLAIRRNLNSVHAMRQAIWAIFMHKVSTDENPQHGFCPIGEDSWCGFRKAEATGSAYKHKNNLPLAVVEAMRPVFKDLSHPDLLKKRVHGKTQNPNESVNNVIWSRVPKSTFVQIEELSLGVYDALCTFN
;
A
#
# COMPACT_ATOMS: atom_id res chain seq x y z
N MET A 1 20.19 -16.94 4.63
CA MET A 1 20.21 -15.52 5.05
C MET A 1 19.60 -14.55 4.02
N PHE A 2 20.12 -14.40 2.79
CA PHE A 2 19.58 -13.43 1.81
C PHE A 2 18.14 -13.73 1.32
N MET A 3 17.80 -15.01 1.10
CA MET A 3 16.44 -15.43 0.72
C MET A 3 15.41 -15.21 1.84
N GLU A 4 15.77 -15.49 3.09
CA GLU A 4 14.88 -15.30 4.25
C GLU A 4 14.64 -13.83 4.56
N MET A 5 15.67 -12.99 4.46
CA MET A 5 15.53 -11.54 4.56
C MET A 5 14.57 -11.00 3.49
N SER A 6 14.71 -11.44 2.23
CA SER A 6 13.83 -11.05 1.12
C SER A 6 12.37 -11.48 1.33
N PHE A 7 12.14 -12.67 1.89
CA PHE A 7 10.80 -13.19 2.13
C PHE A 7 10.07 -12.51 3.31
N ARG A 8 10.77 -12.33 4.45
CA ARG A 8 10.24 -11.57 5.60
C ARG A 8 9.88 -10.13 5.21
N TRP A 9 10.66 -9.54 4.29
CA TRP A 9 10.39 -8.22 3.73
C TRP A 9 9.09 -8.15 2.89
N LYS A 10 8.84 -9.17 2.05
CA LYS A 10 7.59 -9.27 1.27
C LYS A 10 6.35 -9.37 2.16
N ILE A 11 6.41 -10.16 3.23
CA ILE A 11 5.33 -10.29 4.22
C ILE A 11 5.08 -8.95 4.92
N TYR A 12 6.17 -8.29 5.35
CA TYR A 12 6.10 -6.99 6.02
C TYR A 12 5.36 -5.93 5.19
N ILE A 13 5.72 -5.76 3.92
CA ILE A 13 5.04 -4.81 3.03
C ILE A 13 3.59 -5.20 2.78
N GLY A 14 3.33 -6.51 2.64
CA GLY A 14 1.99 -7.05 2.47
C GLY A 14 1.04 -6.58 3.57
N HIS A 15 1.51 -6.54 4.82
CA HIS A 15 0.74 -6.01 5.94
C HIS A 15 0.37 -4.52 5.77
N PHE A 16 1.29 -3.65 5.33
CA PHE A 16 0.99 -2.23 5.11
C PHE A 16 0.04 -1.99 3.94
N MET A 17 0.21 -2.74 2.85
CA MET A 17 -0.71 -2.74 1.73
C MET A 17 -2.12 -3.07 2.20
N LYS A 18 -2.28 -4.19 2.94
CA LYS A 18 -3.56 -4.60 3.53
C LYS A 18 -4.14 -3.50 4.43
N ARG A 19 -3.32 -2.78 5.20
CA ARG A 19 -3.78 -1.67 6.05
C ARG A 19 -4.39 -0.51 5.26
N MET A 20 -3.78 -0.10 4.14
CA MET A 20 -4.35 0.92 3.24
C MET A 20 -5.71 0.50 2.70
N ARG A 21 -5.80 -0.72 2.14
CA ARG A 21 -7.05 -1.28 1.61
C ARG A 21 -8.14 -1.35 2.68
N SER A 22 -7.82 -1.89 3.86
CA SER A 22 -8.77 -2.04 4.95
C SER A 22 -9.28 -0.69 5.47
N ARG A 23 -8.43 0.35 5.56
CA ARG A 23 -8.85 1.69 5.98
C ARG A 23 -9.77 2.34 4.95
N LEU A 24 -9.48 2.22 3.66
CA LEU A 24 -10.35 2.74 2.60
C LEU A 24 -11.69 1.99 2.53
N ARG A 25 -11.69 0.67 2.73
CA ARG A 25 -12.95 -0.11 2.81
C ARG A 25 -13.78 0.28 4.03
N ARG A 26 -13.16 0.43 5.20
CA ARG A 26 -13.86 0.91 6.41
C ARG A 26 -14.42 2.32 6.22
N LEU A 27 -13.68 3.21 5.56
CA LEU A 27 -14.18 4.53 5.18
C LEU A 27 -15.41 4.42 4.27
N LYS A 28 -15.34 3.56 3.24
CA LYS A 28 -16.46 3.28 2.32
C LYS A 28 -17.71 2.82 3.06
N GLU A 29 -17.57 1.88 3.99
CA GLU A 29 -18.69 1.40 4.80
C GLU A 29 -19.20 2.45 5.79
N LYS A 30 -18.31 3.20 6.46
CA LYS A 30 -18.69 4.27 7.39
C LYS A 30 -19.51 5.37 6.71
N MET A 31 -19.19 5.69 5.46
CA MET A 31 -19.86 6.73 4.68
C MET A 31 -21.00 6.20 3.81
N LYS A 32 -21.40 4.94 4.01
CA LYS A 32 -22.49 4.33 3.25
C LYS A 32 -23.80 5.08 3.52
N GLY A 33 -24.51 5.42 2.45
CA GLY A 33 -25.75 6.20 2.52
C GLY A 33 -25.57 7.71 2.66
N GLN A 34 -24.38 8.19 3.03
CA GLN A 34 -24.08 9.61 3.11
C GLN A 34 -23.80 10.21 1.73
N VAL A 35 -24.16 11.47 1.57
CA VAL A 35 -23.96 12.26 0.36
C VAL A 35 -22.79 13.21 0.60
N LEU A 36 -21.88 13.28 -0.37
CA LEU A 36 -20.75 14.20 -0.34
C LEU A 36 -21.16 15.59 -0.85
N SER A 37 -20.24 16.55 -0.80
CA SER A 37 -20.49 17.93 -1.25
C SER A 37 -20.95 18.06 -2.71
N ASP A 38 -20.67 17.06 -3.54
CA ASP A 38 -21.10 17.01 -4.94
C ASP A 38 -22.46 16.32 -5.15
N GLY A 39 -23.25 16.14 -4.09
CA GLY A 39 -24.59 15.56 -4.15
C GLY A 39 -24.61 14.04 -4.43
N LYS A 40 -23.45 13.37 -4.38
CA LYS A 40 -23.31 11.95 -4.71
C LYS A 40 -22.66 11.15 -3.58
N ARG A 41 -22.92 9.84 -3.56
CA ARG A 41 -22.33 8.90 -2.56
C ARG A 41 -20.84 8.69 -2.80
N LEU A 42 -20.07 8.29 -1.78
CA LEU A 42 -18.64 8.03 -1.90
C LEU A 42 -18.30 6.94 -2.94
N SER A 43 -19.10 5.87 -2.96
CA SER A 43 -18.95 4.74 -3.90
C SER A 43 -19.88 4.85 -5.11
N GLY A 44 -19.53 4.22 -6.21
CA GLY A 44 -20.33 4.17 -7.43
C GLY A 44 -19.47 4.18 -8.69
N LYS A 45 -20.12 4.18 -9.87
CA LYS A 45 -19.42 4.30 -11.16
C LYS A 45 -18.57 5.58 -11.16
N ASN A 46 -17.32 5.46 -11.61
CA ASN A 46 -16.33 6.54 -11.65
C ASN A 46 -16.00 7.18 -10.27
N ARG A 47 -16.20 6.45 -9.16
CA ARG A 47 -15.86 6.89 -7.81
C ARG A 47 -14.99 5.86 -7.09
N LEU A 48 -15.01 5.85 -5.75
CA LEU A 48 -14.23 4.91 -4.96
C LEU A 48 -14.83 3.49 -5.00
N THR A 49 -14.49 2.75 -6.04
CA THR A 49 -14.83 1.33 -6.20
C THR A 49 -13.78 0.42 -5.56
N ASP A 50 -14.11 -0.85 -5.33
CA ASP A 50 -13.14 -1.82 -4.79
C ASP A 50 -11.92 -2.00 -5.71
N SER A 51 -12.12 -1.94 -7.03
CA SER A 51 -11.01 -1.95 -7.99
C SER A 51 -10.10 -0.71 -7.84
N GLN A 52 -10.67 0.47 -7.61
CA GLN A 52 -9.88 1.68 -7.33
C GLN A 52 -9.10 1.55 -6.02
N ILE A 53 -9.72 1.00 -4.97
CA ILE A 53 -9.06 0.72 -3.69
C ILE A 53 -7.89 -0.25 -3.88
N ASP A 54 -8.08 -1.32 -4.64
CA ASP A 54 -7.04 -2.33 -4.89
C ASP A 54 -5.88 -1.72 -5.70
N LYS A 55 -6.15 -0.83 -6.67
CA LYS A 55 -5.11 -0.06 -7.38
C LYS A 55 -4.34 0.86 -6.43
N ILE A 56 -5.03 1.60 -5.55
CA ILE A 56 -4.40 2.47 -4.56
C ILE A 56 -3.50 1.65 -3.62
N GLN A 57 -3.97 0.49 -3.16
CA GLN A 57 -3.17 -0.43 -2.35
C GLN A 57 -1.87 -0.82 -3.07
N ASN A 58 -1.96 -1.19 -4.34
CA ASN A 58 -0.79 -1.64 -5.12
C ASN A 58 0.23 -0.52 -5.32
N TYR A 59 -0.23 0.69 -5.65
CA TYR A 59 0.64 1.86 -5.74
C TYR A 59 1.25 2.23 -4.40
N TYR A 60 0.50 2.13 -3.31
CA TYR A 60 1.01 2.38 -1.96
C TYR A 60 2.14 1.42 -1.59
N GLY A 61 1.98 0.13 -1.89
CA GLY A 61 3.04 -0.86 -1.72
C GLY A 61 4.28 -0.57 -2.57
N LEU A 62 4.09 -0.08 -3.80
CA LEU A 62 5.17 0.31 -4.70
C LEU A 62 5.93 1.55 -4.19
N ALA A 63 5.21 2.56 -3.70
CA ALA A 63 5.79 3.76 -3.11
C ALA A 63 6.66 3.44 -1.89
N ILE A 64 6.23 2.49 -1.05
CA ILE A 64 7.05 1.97 0.04
C ILE A 64 8.28 1.26 -0.54
N ARG A 65 8.08 0.23 -1.39
CA ARG A 65 9.16 -0.62 -1.94
C ARG A 65 10.30 0.17 -2.60
N ARG A 66 10.00 1.28 -3.27
CA ARG A 66 11.00 2.08 -3.99
C ARG A 66 11.78 3.07 -3.11
N ASN A 67 11.36 3.30 -1.87
CA ASN A 67 11.89 4.39 -1.04
C ASN A 67 12.29 3.90 0.37
N LEU A 68 12.97 2.74 0.44
CA LEU A 68 13.26 2.07 1.71
C LEU A 68 14.27 2.77 2.58
N ASN A 69 15.13 3.55 1.96
CA ASN A 69 16.20 4.30 2.59
C ASN A 69 15.78 5.72 2.98
N SER A 70 14.57 6.18 2.60
CA SER A 70 14.15 7.56 2.84
C SER A 70 12.67 7.67 3.19
N VAL A 71 12.41 7.99 4.46
CA VAL A 71 11.06 8.32 4.95
C VAL A 71 10.46 9.48 4.17
N HIS A 72 11.28 10.50 3.86
CA HIS A 72 10.85 11.67 3.12
C HIS A 72 10.41 11.30 1.70
N ALA A 73 11.25 10.59 0.96
CA ALA A 73 10.92 10.16 -0.40
C ALA A 73 9.71 9.21 -0.43
N MET A 74 9.60 8.31 0.56
CA MET A 74 8.44 7.44 0.72
C MET A 74 7.15 8.24 0.94
N ARG A 75 7.21 9.28 1.80
CA ARG A 75 6.07 10.15 2.05
C ARG A 75 5.66 10.92 0.78
N GLN A 76 6.61 11.48 0.05
CA GLN A 76 6.34 12.17 -1.21
C GLN A 76 5.69 11.22 -2.22
N ALA A 77 6.23 10.02 -2.40
CA ALA A 77 5.66 9.03 -3.31
C ALA A 77 4.24 8.59 -2.90
N ILE A 78 3.94 8.50 -1.60
CA ILE A 78 2.57 8.22 -1.10
C ILE A 78 1.62 9.37 -1.43
N TRP A 79 2.05 10.62 -1.23
CA TRP A 79 1.24 11.80 -1.56
C TRP A 79 1.07 12.01 -3.06
N ALA A 80 2.04 11.60 -3.87
CA ALA A 80 1.90 11.59 -5.32
C ALA A 80 0.72 10.72 -5.79
N ILE A 81 0.48 9.56 -5.15
CA ILE A 81 -0.70 8.72 -5.45
C ILE A 81 -2.00 9.50 -5.22
N PHE A 82 -2.07 10.26 -4.12
CA PHE A 82 -3.21 11.11 -3.79
C PHE A 82 -3.39 12.22 -4.84
N MET A 83 -2.31 12.93 -5.18
CA MET A 83 -2.35 14.02 -6.14
C MET A 83 -2.71 13.56 -7.56
N HIS A 84 -2.23 12.39 -7.98
CA HIS A 84 -2.63 11.77 -9.25
C HIS A 84 -4.14 11.49 -9.35
N LYS A 85 -4.83 11.30 -8.21
CA LYS A 85 -6.28 11.05 -8.22
C LYS A 85 -7.12 12.30 -8.39
N VAL A 86 -6.61 13.47 -8.04
CA VAL A 86 -7.29 14.76 -8.28
C VAL A 86 -6.82 15.44 -9.57
N SER A 87 -5.67 15.03 -10.11
CA SER A 87 -5.08 15.59 -11.33
C SER A 87 -6.00 15.48 -12.56
N THR A 88 -6.12 16.59 -13.30
CA THR A 88 -6.81 16.65 -14.61
C THR A 88 -5.89 17.28 -15.65
N ASP A 89 -6.33 17.31 -16.92
CA ASP A 89 -5.59 17.99 -17.99
C ASP A 89 -5.53 19.51 -17.74
N GLU A 90 -6.59 20.09 -17.18
CA GLU A 90 -6.69 21.51 -16.84
C GLU A 90 -5.95 21.87 -15.56
N ASN A 91 -5.84 20.93 -14.61
CA ASN A 91 -5.16 21.12 -13.34
C ASN A 91 -4.25 19.93 -13.02
N PRO A 92 -3.05 19.85 -13.63
CA PRO A 92 -2.10 18.77 -13.41
C PRO A 92 -1.45 18.87 -12.01
N GLN A 93 -1.50 17.77 -11.25
CA GLN A 93 -1.05 17.71 -9.86
C GLN A 93 0.09 16.68 -9.69
N HIS A 94 1.27 17.02 -10.23
CA HIS A 94 2.44 16.13 -10.28
C HIS A 94 3.65 16.65 -9.48
N GLY A 95 3.42 17.55 -8.52
CA GLY A 95 4.48 18.21 -7.73
C GLY A 95 5.35 17.28 -6.88
N PHE A 96 4.84 16.09 -6.50
CA PHE A 96 5.59 15.10 -5.72
C PHE A 96 6.31 14.04 -6.56
N CYS A 97 6.23 14.14 -7.89
CA CYS A 97 6.85 13.19 -8.80
C CYS A 97 8.25 13.66 -9.17
N PRO A 98 9.21 12.74 -9.33
CA PRO A 98 10.53 13.10 -9.83
C PRO A 98 10.41 13.72 -11.22
N ILE A 99 11.24 14.70 -11.51
CA ILE A 99 11.32 15.41 -12.78
C ILE A 99 12.23 14.62 -13.73
N GLY A 100 11.99 14.73 -15.03
CA GLY A 100 12.85 14.16 -16.08
C GLY A 100 12.30 12.90 -16.74
N GLU A 101 13.00 12.46 -17.79
CA GLU A 101 12.61 11.35 -18.65
C GLU A 101 12.64 9.99 -17.93
N ASP A 102 13.44 9.86 -16.87
CA ASP A 102 13.50 8.67 -16.03
C ASP A 102 12.39 8.61 -14.97
N SER A 103 11.50 9.62 -14.93
CA SER A 103 10.42 9.67 -13.95
C SER A 103 9.52 8.44 -14.06
N TRP A 104 9.10 7.90 -12.93
CA TRP A 104 8.05 6.89 -12.93
C TRP A 104 6.65 7.48 -13.21
N CYS A 105 6.51 8.81 -13.21
CA CYS A 105 5.28 9.50 -13.55
C CYS A 105 5.20 9.76 -15.06
N GLY A 106 4.16 9.23 -15.70
CA GLY A 106 3.96 9.42 -17.14
C GLY A 106 3.79 10.89 -17.57
N PHE A 107 3.21 11.74 -16.71
CA PHE A 107 3.10 13.17 -17.00
C PHE A 107 4.49 13.85 -17.00
N ARG A 108 5.31 13.61 -15.98
CA ARG A 108 6.67 14.18 -15.89
C ARG A 108 7.59 13.70 -16.99
N LYS A 109 7.43 12.44 -17.42
CA LYS A 109 8.10 11.91 -18.61
C LYS A 109 7.71 12.68 -19.86
N ALA A 110 6.42 12.81 -20.10
CA ALA A 110 5.89 13.50 -21.27
C ALA A 110 6.28 14.98 -21.30
N GLU A 111 6.28 15.65 -20.13
CA GLU A 111 6.77 17.01 -19.97
C GLU A 111 8.26 17.13 -20.34
N ALA A 112 9.10 16.19 -19.90
CA ALA A 112 10.53 16.19 -20.22
C ALA A 112 10.82 15.87 -21.70
N THR A 113 10.06 14.93 -22.31
CA THR A 113 10.25 14.51 -23.70
C THR A 113 9.45 15.34 -24.71
N GLY A 114 8.70 16.35 -24.28
CA GLY A 114 7.81 17.15 -25.13
C GLY A 114 6.63 16.36 -25.74
N SER A 115 6.26 15.22 -25.15
CA SER A 115 5.19 14.35 -25.64
C SER A 115 3.82 14.74 -25.06
N ALA A 116 2.74 14.43 -25.77
CA ALA A 116 1.38 14.66 -25.25
C ALA A 116 1.02 13.65 -24.15
N TYR A 117 0.39 14.13 -23.07
CA TYR A 117 -0.14 13.29 -22.00
C TYR A 117 -1.62 13.59 -21.77
N LYS A 118 -2.43 12.54 -21.59
CA LYS A 118 -3.86 12.67 -21.25
C LYS A 118 -4.14 12.02 -19.91
N HIS A 119 -4.69 12.79 -18.98
CA HIS A 119 -5.04 12.29 -17.66
C HIS A 119 -6.16 11.27 -17.73
N LYS A 120 -6.00 10.19 -16.96
CA LYS A 120 -6.94 9.07 -16.89
C LYS A 120 -7.05 8.61 -15.44
N ASN A 121 -8.18 7.98 -15.08
CA ASN A 121 -8.41 7.38 -13.76
C ASN A 121 -8.37 8.37 -12.57
N ASN A 122 -8.68 9.63 -12.81
CA ASN A 122 -8.96 10.61 -11.77
C ASN A 122 -10.29 10.31 -11.07
N LEU A 123 -10.49 10.93 -9.92
CA LEU A 123 -11.68 10.82 -9.09
C LEU A 123 -12.24 12.23 -8.82
N PRO A 124 -13.56 12.37 -8.62
CA PRO A 124 -14.13 13.65 -8.22
C PRO A 124 -13.48 14.19 -6.96
N LEU A 125 -13.28 15.51 -6.88
CA LEU A 125 -12.62 16.17 -5.75
C LEU A 125 -13.24 15.75 -4.41
N ALA A 126 -14.57 15.70 -4.32
CA ALA A 126 -15.29 15.27 -3.11
C ALA A 126 -14.89 13.86 -2.62
N VAL A 127 -14.60 12.93 -3.54
CA VAL A 127 -14.13 11.57 -3.22
C VAL A 127 -12.70 11.60 -2.71
N VAL A 128 -11.83 12.37 -3.37
CA VAL A 128 -10.41 12.49 -3.01
C VAL A 128 -10.28 13.14 -1.63
N GLU A 129 -11.04 14.20 -1.36
CA GLU A 129 -11.10 14.85 -0.04
C GLU A 129 -11.55 13.90 1.07
N ALA A 130 -12.58 13.08 0.81
CA ALA A 130 -13.02 12.07 1.78
C ALA A 130 -11.91 11.05 2.12
N MET A 131 -11.01 10.75 1.17
CA MET A 131 -9.88 9.84 1.38
C MET A 131 -8.68 10.48 2.08
N ARG A 132 -8.58 11.81 2.11
CA ARG A 132 -7.44 12.57 2.64
C ARG A 132 -7.04 12.14 4.06
N PRO A 133 -7.96 11.92 5.02
CA PRO A 133 -7.59 11.48 6.37
C PRO A 133 -6.83 10.14 6.37
N VAL A 134 -7.23 9.20 5.51
CA VAL A 134 -6.56 7.89 5.40
C VAL A 134 -5.12 8.07 4.89
N PHE A 135 -4.90 8.92 3.89
CA PHE A 135 -3.57 9.22 3.37
C PHE A 135 -2.71 9.96 4.40
N LYS A 136 -3.28 10.92 5.13
CA LYS A 136 -2.58 11.66 6.20
C LYS A 136 -2.09 10.70 7.29
N ASP A 137 -2.97 9.84 7.81
CA ASP A 137 -2.61 8.86 8.83
C ASP A 137 -1.53 7.89 8.34
N LEU A 138 -1.70 7.35 7.12
CA LEU A 138 -0.84 6.31 6.57
C LEU A 138 0.46 6.83 5.94
N SER A 139 0.67 8.15 5.92
CA SER A 139 1.91 8.83 5.53
C SER A 139 2.62 9.53 6.69
N HIS A 140 2.17 9.29 7.93
CA HIS A 140 2.78 9.88 9.13
C HIS A 140 4.24 9.41 9.29
N PRO A 141 5.22 10.31 9.47
CA PRO A 141 6.63 9.94 9.46
C PRO A 141 6.99 8.84 10.46
N ASP A 142 6.40 8.86 11.67
CA ASP A 142 6.69 7.81 12.67
C ASP A 142 6.14 6.44 12.29
N LEU A 143 5.02 6.41 11.57
CA LEU A 143 4.51 5.17 10.97
C LEU A 143 5.42 4.70 9.82
N LEU A 144 6.05 5.62 9.09
CA LEU A 144 6.96 5.33 7.99
C LEU A 144 8.37 4.92 8.46
N LYS A 145 8.90 5.52 9.54
CA LYS A 145 10.22 5.18 10.14
C LYS A 145 10.33 3.72 10.51
N LYS A 146 9.24 3.15 11.06
CA LYS A 146 9.14 1.71 11.36
C LYS A 146 9.38 0.84 10.12
N ARG A 147 9.18 1.37 8.92
CA ARG A 147 9.24 0.67 7.62
C ARG A 147 10.62 0.68 6.98
N VAL A 148 11.38 1.74 7.23
CA VAL A 148 12.77 1.89 6.75
C VAL A 148 13.70 0.86 7.40
N HIS A 149 13.42 0.49 8.66
CA HIS A 149 14.26 -0.44 9.41
C HIS A 149 13.91 -1.92 9.21
N GLY A 150 12.91 -2.26 8.38
CA GLY A 150 12.55 -3.66 8.09
C GLY A 150 12.15 -4.52 9.30
N LYS A 151 12.00 -3.92 10.50
CA LYS A 151 11.64 -4.65 11.72
C LYS A 151 10.21 -5.14 11.57
N THR A 152 10.05 -6.46 11.51
CA THR A 152 8.78 -7.13 11.24
C THR A 152 7.75 -6.77 12.31
N GLN A 153 6.63 -6.16 11.89
CA GLN A 153 5.52 -5.81 12.81
C GLN A 153 4.58 -6.98 13.10
N ASN A 154 4.82 -8.18 12.53
CA ASN A 154 3.97 -9.33 12.74
C ASN A 154 4.80 -10.56 13.14
N PRO A 155 5.27 -10.63 14.40
CA PRO A 155 5.92 -11.83 14.93
C PRO A 155 5.06 -13.08 14.69
N ASN A 156 3.74 -12.97 14.85
CA ASN A 156 2.83 -14.11 14.69
C ASN A 156 2.80 -14.65 13.26
N GLU A 157 2.76 -13.81 12.22
CA GLU A 157 2.80 -14.29 10.82
C GLU A 157 4.18 -14.83 10.44
N SER A 158 5.25 -14.27 11.01
CA SER A 158 6.61 -14.78 10.83
C SER A 158 6.80 -16.15 11.50
N VAL A 159 6.36 -16.33 12.75
CA VAL A 159 6.40 -17.59 13.49
C VAL A 159 5.53 -18.64 12.80
N ASN A 160 4.28 -18.27 12.48
CA ASN A 160 3.36 -19.17 11.78
C ASN A 160 3.95 -19.67 10.47
N ASN A 161 4.61 -18.81 9.69
CA ASN A 161 5.24 -19.24 8.45
C ASN A 161 6.36 -20.29 8.69
N VAL A 162 7.18 -20.10 9.72
CA VAL A 162 8.24 -21.05 10.08
C VAL A 162 7.67 -22.37 10.60
N ILE A 163 6.55 -22.33 11.32
CA ILE A 163 5.79 -23.53 11.70
C ILE A 163 5.27 -24.24 10.45
N TRP A 164 4.61 -23.53 9.53
CA TRP A 164 4.00 -24.14 8.35
C TRP A 164 5.01 -24.60 7.29
N SER A 165 6.25 -24.10 7.30
CA SER A 165 7.32 -24.65 6.45
C SER A 165 7.84 -26.00 6.93
N ARG A 166 7.67 -26.31 8.22
CA ARG A 166 8.07 -27.58 8.84
C ARG A 166 6.93 -28.58 8.90
N VAL A 167 5.73 -28.08 9.23
CA VAL A 167 4.51 -28.87 9.32
C VAL A 167 3.48 -28.28 8.36
N PRO A 168 3.48 -28.67 7.07
CA PRO A 168 2.58 -28.10 6.08
C PRO A 168 1.11 -28.37 6.42
N LYS A 169 0.24 -27.37 6.25
CA LYS A 169 -1.21 -27.49 6.49
C LYS A 169 -1.93 -28.47 5.56
N SER A 170 -1.29 -28.84 4.46
CA SER A 170 -1.82 -29.79 3.47
C SER A 170 -1.67 -31.25 3.91
N THR A 171 -0.93 -31.50 4.99
CA THR A 171 -0.62 -32.85 5.46
C THR A 171 -1.27 -33.08 6.81
N PHE A 172 -2.03 -34.16 6.94
CA PHE A 172 -2.54 -34.59 8.23
C PHE A 172 -1.42 -35.32 8.98
N VAL A 173 -1.12 -34.86 10.20
CA VAL A 173 -0.08 -35.42 11.07
C VAL A 173 -0.67 -35.68 12.46
N GLN A 174 -0.08 -36.61 13.21
CA GLN A 174 -0.47 -36.86 14.60
C GLN A 174 -0.08 -35.68 15.51
N ILE A 175 -0.71 -35.58 16.69
CA ILE A 175 -0.54 -34.42 17.57
C ILE A 175 0.89 -34.32 18.12
N GLU A 176 1.56 -35.46 18.29
CA GLU A 176 2.95 -35.58 18.72
C GLU A 176 3.90 -35.00 17.68
N GLU A 177 3.69 -35.34 16.41
CA GLU A 177 4.49 -34.87 15.27
C GLU A 177 4.27 -33.37 15.01
N LEU A 178 3.02 -32.90 15.12
CA LEU A 178 2.71 -31.47 15.11
C LEU A 178 3.44 -30.73 16.23
N SER A 179 3.43 -31.27 17.44
CA SER A 179 4.09 -30.66 18.61
C SER A 179 5.59 -30.57 18.39
N LEU A 180 6.24 -31.65 17.94
CA LEU A 180 7.67 -31.68 17.66
C LEU A 180 8.06 -30.65 16.58
N GLY A 181 7.30 -30.58 15.50
CA GLY A 181 7.53 -29.62 14.42
C GLY A 181 7.32 -28.16 14.86
N VAL A 182 6.39 -27.89 15.77
CA VAL A 182 6.22 -26.56 16.39
C VAL A 182 7.40 -26.24 17.33
N TYR A 183 7.88 -27.19 18.14
CA TYR A 183 9.05 -26.96 19.00
C TYR A 183 10.31 -26.66 18.18
N ASP A 184 10.59 -27.46 17.14
CA ASP A 184 11.72 -27.20 16.23
C ASP A 184 11.57 -25.85 15.50
N ALA A 185 10.33 -25.49 15.13
CA ALA A 185 10.02 -24.19 14.57
C ALA A 185 10.40 -23.03 15.49
N LEU A 186 10.06 -23.13 16.76
CA LEU A 186 10.36 -22.12 17.77
C LEU A 186 11.84 -22.07 18.13
N CYS A 187 12.50 -23.23 18.29
CA CYS A 187 13.93 -23.31 18.64
C CYS A 187 14.86 -22.64 17.61
N THR A 188 14.40 -22.52 16.37
CA THR A 188 15.16 -21.93 15.26
C THR A 188 14.63 -20.57 14.82
N PHE A 189 13.57 -20.07 15.47
CA PHE A 189 12.97 -18.79 15.15
C PHE A 189 13.77 -17.64 15.79
N ASN A 190 14.67 -17.03 15.01
CA ASN A 190 15.38 -15.78 15.35
C ASN A 190 14.69 -14.54 14.77
#